data_AF-A0A7W8QTR6-F1
#
_entry.id   AF-A0A7W8QTR6-F1
#
_cell.length_a   1.000
_cell.length_b   1.000
_cell.length_c   1.000
_cell.angle_alpha   90.00
_cell.angle_beta   90.00
_cell.angle_gamma   90.00
#
_symmetry.space_group_name_H-M   'P 1'
#
loop_
_entity.id
_entity.type
_entity.pdbx_description
1 polymer ?
#
loop_
_entity_poly.entity_id
_entity_poly.type
_entity_poly.pdbx_seq_one_letter_code
_entity_poly.pdbx_strand_id
1 'polypeptide(L)'
;MKNLKIKFQLALLCSAFLLISNVTVSQTKQQENKEIQPLKLGEQVPDLNLGDIYAGGIKGLKNAKVSDFRGKLLMLDFWATTCGFCIQQFPKLSKLQEEFGDGLQILPVGFSKKVNGGSVKEAIDKWKGTYQEMKVPTVIAEDDNNELSKLFPYVTMPTIVWISKDGKLLGVTDYHALTKQNIADLLLEKKLNFRGEKDEVKGRFYSPEKPFLISNTNQGQGKGYRSILIGNIDSLYSSPGLQKVTDEKGKERVFALNTTIFEMFGGALAKISREYLFLMGFSGQKRMVVDKSLVSRGYQARYEVEHADNWIYDEFIKNSQFNYEFIPDKKVENDAVLFKIVLGDLKSKFKVRAGIEKRKMPVYALVKSSNYNALEIPTQNIDYRITNKVGETEYESTTESTIGQLNGAINSYSKKFIIDETGLKRIRIKYPYSARTPSDFKTALNKCGLDLIEVEREMEVLVIKDAK
;
A
#
# COMPACT_ATOMS: atom_id res chain seq x y z
N MET A 1 -28.96 -63.65 -49.01
CA MET A 1 -29.43 -63.27 -47.65
C MET A 1 -28.31 -63.05 -46.61
N LYS A 2 -27.16 -63.77 -46.64
CA LYS A 2 -26.05 -63.57 -45.68
C LYS A 2 -25.40 -62.17 -45.74
N ASN A 3 -25.21 -61.59 -46.92
CA ASN A 3 -24.54 -60.28 -47.08
C ASN A 3 -25.37 -59.08 -46.59
N LEU A 4 -26.68 -59.22 -46.43
CA LEU A 4 -27.54 -58.11 -45.97
C LEU A 4 -27.54 -58.00 -44.43
N LYS A 5 -27.43 -59.13 -43.72
CA LYS A 5 -27.34 -59.15 -42.24
C LYS A 5 -26.02 -58.57 -41.73
N ILE A 6 -24.91 -58.81 -42.43
CA ILE A 6 -23.58 -58.29 -42.05
C ILE A 6 -23.52 -56.76 -42.21
N LYS A 7 -24.11 -56.22 -43.29
CA LYS A 7 -24.18 -54.76 -43.50
C LYS A 7 -25.05 -54.05 -42.45
N PHE A 8 -26.13 -54.69 -42.00
CA PHE A 8 -26.99 -54.15 -40.94
C PHE A 8 -26.32 -54.17 -39.56
N GLN A 9 -25.55 -55.22 -39.24
CA GLN A 9 -24.80 -55.30 -37.97
C GLN A 9 -23.62 -54.32 -37.92
N LEU A 10 -22.91 -54.09 -39.04
CA LEU A 10 -21.86 -53.06 -39.10
C LEU A 10 -22.43 -51.64 -38.97
N ALA A 11 -23.59 -51.37 -39.55
CA ALA A 11 -24.25 -50.07 -39.44
C ALA A 11 -24.67 -49.77 -38.00
N LEU A 12 -25.24 -50.75 -37.29
CA LEU A 12 -25.62 -50.63 -35.87
C LEU A 12 -24.42 -50.42 -34.95
N LEU A 13 -23.30 -51.12 -35.19
CA LEU A 13 -22.05 -50.94 -34.45
C LEU A 13 -21.42 -49.56 -34.70
N CYS A 14 -21.45 -49.05 -35.94
CA CYS A 14 -20.96 -47.70 -36.24
C CYS A 14 -21.84 -46.61 -35.60
N SER A 15 -23.16 -46.77 -35.58
CA SER A 15 -24.06 -45.83 -34.91
C SER A 15 -23.89 -45.83 -33.39
N ALA A 16 -23.64 -46.98 -32.77
CA ALA A 16 -23.35 -47.07 -31.34
C ALA A 16 -21.99 -46.45 -31.00
N PHE A 17 -20.97 -46.63 -31.85
CA PHE A 17 -19.65 -46.03 -31.65
C PHE A 17 -19.67 -44.51 -31.83
N LEU A 18 -20.48 -43.99 -32.76
CA LEU A 18 -20.70 -42.55 -32.97
C LEU A 18 -21.51 -41.90 -31.83
N LEU A 19 -22.41 -42.64 -31.18
CA LEU A 19 -23.13 -42.16 -30.00
C LEU A 19 -22.22 -42.13 -28.77
N ILE A 20 -21.37 -43.14 -28.56
CA ILE A 20 -20.43 -43.20 -27.43
C ILE A 20 -19.30 -42.17 -27.58
N SER A 21 -18.81 -41.91 -28.80
CA SER A 21 -17.81 -40.87 -29.05
C SER A 21 -18.37 -39.46 -28.83
N ASN A 22 -19.63 -39.20 -29.19
CA ASN A 22 -20.27 -37.91 -28.91
C ASN A 22 -20.59 -37.71 -27.41
N VAL A 23 -20.90 -38.78 -26.66
CA VAL A 23 -21.12 -38.69 -25.20
C VAL A 23 -19.80 -38.45 -24.45
N THR A 24 -18.69 -39.06 -24.87
CA THR A 24 -17.35 -38.84 -24.26
C THR A 24 -16.71 -37.50 -24.66
N VAL A 25 -16.96 -37.00 -25.88
CA VAL A 25 -16.49 -35.67 -26.33
C VAL A 25 -17.31 -34.54 -25.70
N SER A 26 -18.60 -34.77 -25.38
CA SER A 26 -19.43 -33.77 -24.68
C SER A 26 -19.02 -33.62 -23.21
N GLN A 27 -18.57 -34.70 -22.55
CA GLN A 27 -18.14 -34.65 -21.15
C GLN A 27 -16.72 -34.06 -20.93
N THR A 28 -15.92 -33.90 -21.99
CA THR A 28 -14.54 -33.37 -21.89
C THR A 28 -14.40 -31.90 -22.30
N LYS A 29 -15.48 -31.24 -22.75
CA LYS A 29 -15.46 -29.83 -23.17
C LYS A 29 -16.28 -28.88 -22.31
N GLN A 30 -16.87 -29.36 -21.22
CA GLN A 30 -17.58 -28.53 -20.24
C GLN A 30 -16.68 -28.25 -19.02
N GLN A 31 -15.45 -27.78 -19.26
CA GLN A 31 -14.79 -26.95 -18.28
C GLN A 31 -15.37 -25.54 -18.49
N GLU A 32 -16.52 -25.31 -17.87
CA GLU A 32 -17.20 -24.02 -17.85
C GLU A 32 -16.17 -22.93 -17.56
N ASN A 33 -16.03 -21.98 -18.47
CA ASN A 33 -15.51 -20.66 -18.18
C ASN A 33 -16.53 -19.95 -17.27
N LYS A 34 -16.70 -20.45 -16.04
CA LYS A 34 -17.55 -19.86 -15.03
C LYS A 34 -16.91 -18.54 -14.67
N GLU A 35 -17.54 -17.46 -15.08
CA GLU A 35 -17.16 -16.11 -14.71
C GLU A 35 -17.10 -16.05 -13.17
N ILE A 36 -15.90 -15.89 -12.63
CA ILE A 36 -15.65 -15.90 -11.19
C ILE A 36 -16.31 -14.65 -10.60
N GLN A 37 -17.39 -14.87 -9.83
CA GLN A 37 -18.13 -13.78 -9.18
C GLN A 37 -17.45 -13.38 -7.87
N PRO A 38 -17.44 -12.08 -7.51
CA PRO A 38 -16.95 -11.62 -6.22
C PRO A 38 -17.69 -12.27 -5.05
N LEU A 39 -16.94 -12.71 -4.04
CA LEU A 39 -17.49 -13.40 -2.88
C LEU A 39 -18.16 -12.42 -1.89
N LYS A 40 -19.30 -12.81 -1.31
CA LYS A 40 -19.99 -12.01 -0.28
C LYS A 40 -19.51 -12.36 1.13
N LEU A 41 -19.77 -11.45 2.07
CA LEU A 41 -19.45 -11.71 3.48
C LEU A 41 -20.21 -12.93 3.99
N GLY A 42 -19.55 -13.71 4.83
CA GLY A 42 -20.06 -14.96 5.39
C GLY A 42 -20.09 -16.14 4.40
N GLU A 43 -19.90 -15.92 3.11
CA GLU A 43 -19.80 -17.01 2.14
C GLU A 43 -18.51 -17.81 2.32
N GLN A 44 -18.59 -19.11 2.04
CA GLN A 44 -17.46 -20.01 2.09
C GLN A 44 -16.46 -19.63 0.99
N VAL A 45 -15.23 -19.32 1.37
CA VAL A 45 -14.14 -19.16 0.39
C VAL A 45 -13.89 -20.52 -0.26
N PRO A 46 -13.97 -20.63 -1.60
CA PRO A 46 -13.63 -21.86 -2.31
C PRO A 46 -12.21 -22.31 -1.97
N ASP A 47 -11.92 -23.59 -2.13
CA ASP A 47 -10.56 -24.10 -1.90
C ASP A 47 -9.63 -23.72 -3.06
N LEU A 48 -9.24 -22.45 -3.08
CA LEU A 48 -8.44 -21.84 -4.13
C LEU A 48 -6.98 -22.21 -3.98
N ASN A 49 -6.30 -22.38 -5.11
CA ASN A 49 -4.85 -22.39 -5.16
C ASN A 49 -4.35 -20.95 -4.97
N LEU A 50 -3.66 -20.71 -3.86
CA LEU A 50 -2.99 -19.45 -3.59
C LEU A 50 -1.72 -19.31 -4.44
N GLY A 51 -1.08 -20.42 -4.79
CA GLY A 51 0.18 -20.46 -5.52
C GLY A 51 1.34 -20.92 -4.64
N ASP A 52 2.56 -20.63 -5.07
CA ASP A 52 3.76 -21.01 -4.33
C ASP A 52 4.00 -20.05 -3.17
N ILE A 53 4.35 -20.60 -2.01
CA ILE A 53 4.76 -19.81 -0.84
C ILE A 53 6.29 -19.70 -0.78
N TYR A 54 6.73 -18.47 -0.54
CA TYR A 54 8.11 -18.08 -0.41
C TYR A 54 8.36 -17.30 0.90
N ALA A 55 9.63 -17.18 1.29
CA ALA A 55 10.08 -16.49 2.50
C ALA A 55 9.50 -17.03 3.83
N GLY A 56 9.74 -16.33 4.94
CA GLY A 56 9.18 -16.65 6.27
C GLY A 56 9.52 -18.03 6.84
N GLY A 57 10.69 -18.59 6.49
CA GLY A 57 11.12 -19.92 6.95
C GLY A 57 10.46 -21.09 6.22
N ILE A 58 9.34 -20.88 5.51
CA ILE A 58 8.65 -21.88 4.69
C ILE A 58 9.15 -21.75 3.25
N LYS A 59 10.33 -22.33 2.96
CA LYS A 59 10.82 -22.43 1.58
C LYS A 59 10.14 -23.58 0.86
N GLY A 60 9.32 -23.27 -0.14
CA GLY A 60 8.96 -24.23 -1.19
C GLY A 60 7.69 -25.04 -0.94
N LEU A 61 6.74 -24.54 -0.12
CA LEU A 61 5.38 -25.06 -0.18
C LEU A 61 4.80 -24.65 -1.55
N LYS A 62 4.59 -25.63 -2.41
CA LYS A 62 4.06 -25.44 -3.76
C LYS A 62 2.56 -25.69 -3.76
N ASN A 63 1.85 -24.92 -4.57
CA ASN A 63 0.38 -25.04 -4.72
C ASN A 63 -0.37 -24.97 -3.38
N ALA A 64 0.02 -24.03 -2.52
CA ALA A 64 -0.67 -23.82 -1.25
C ALA A 64 -2.13 -23.47 -1.53
N LYS A 65 -3.04 -23.98 -0.71
CA LYS A 65 -4.47 -23.74 -0.83
C LYS A 65 -5.03 -23.03 0.39
N VAL A 66 -6.21 -22.43 0.23
CA VAL A 66 -6.95 -21.84 1.36
C VAL A 66 -7.22 -22.88 2.46
N SER A 67 -7.51 -24.13 2.09
CA SER A 67 -7.75 -25.21 3.06
C SER A 67 -6.54 -25.57 3.93
N ASP A 68 -5.31 -25.32 3.46
CA ASP A 68 -4.08 -25.60 4.23
C ASP A 68 -3.98 -24.76 5.51
N PHE A 69 -4.77 -23.68 5.60
CA PHE A 69 -4.78 -22.74 6.74
C PHE A 69 -6.04 -22.84 7.59
N ARG A 70 -6.86 -23.89 7.41
CA ARG A 70 -8.05 -24.14 8.25
C ARG A 70 -7.66 -24.25 9.72
N GLY A 71 -8.55 -23.79 10.60
CA GLY A 71 -8.31 -23.71 12.03
C GLY A 71 -7.58 -22.44 12.48
N LYS A 72 -6.99 -21.67 11.56
CA LYS A 72 -6.38 -20.37 11.83
C LYS A 72 -7.23 -19.24 11.26
N LEU A 73 -7.20 -18.07 11.89
CA LEU A 73 -7.64 -16.84 11.22
C LEU A 73 -6.64 -16.58 10.08
N LEU A 74 -7.11 -16.57 8.84
CA LEU A 74 -6.27 -16.36 7.67
C LEU A 74 -6.43 -14.93 7.16
N MET A 75 -5.31 -14.23 6.98
CA MET A 75 -5.24 -12.87 6.47
C MET A 75 -4.42 -12.83 5.19
N LEU A 76 -5.04 -12.52 4.05
CA LEU A 76 -4.34 -12.28 2.79
C LEU A 76 -4.07 -10.78 2.63
N ASP A 77 -2.82 -10.36 2.47
CA ASP A 77 -2.44 -8.94 2.29
C ASP A 77 -1.90 -8.70 0.88
N PHE A 78 -2.71 -8.10 0.02
CA PHE A 78 -2.41 -7.91 -1.40
C PHE A 78 -1.42 -6.75 -1.59
N TRP A 79 -0.26 -7.03 -2.18
CA TRP A 79 0.83 -6.07 -2.35
C TRP A 79 1.52 -6.19 -3.71
N ALA A 80 2.25 -5.14 -4.11
CA ALA A 80 3.03 -5.16 -5.35
C ALA A 80 4.49 -4.72 -5.15
N THR A 81 5.38 -5.21 -6.02
CA THR A 81 6.82 -4.85 -6.01
C THR A 81 7.10 -3.35 -6.10
N THR A 82 6.15 -2.57 -6.63
CA THR A 82 6.21 -1.11 -6.76
C THR A 82 5.41 -0.36 -5.70
N CYS A 83 4.72 -1.07 -4.79
CA CYS A 83 3.94 -0.47 -3.72
C CYS A 83 4.82 -0.14 -2.51
N GLY A 84 5.40 1.07 -2.51
CA GLY A 84 6.27 1.53 -1.41
C GLY A 84 5.60 1.48 -0.03
N PHE A 85 4.31 1.82 0.05
CA PHE A 85 3.55 1.77 1.30
C PHE A 85 3.37 0.33 1.81
N CYS A 86 3.07 -0.63 0.92
CA CYS A 86 2.95 -2.04 1.30
C CYS A 86 4.25 -2.58 1.90
N ILE A 87 5.39 -2.26 1.25
CA ILE A 87 6.72 -2.72 1.68
C ILE A 87 7.08 -2.18 3.07
N GLN A 88 6.66 -0.96 3.41
CA GLN A 88 6.86 -0.38 4.74
C GLN A 88 6.09 -1.10 5.85
N GLN A 89 5.01 -1.84 5.51
CA GLN A 89 4.20 -2.55 6.49
C GLN A 89 4.74 -3.94 6.83
N PHE A 90 5.67 -4.52 6.07
CA PHE A 90 6.18 -5.88 6.32
C PHE A 90 6.73 -6.10 7.75
N PRO A 91 7.46 -5.16 8.38
CA PRO A 91 7.86 -5.31 9.77
C PRO A 91 6.67 -5.43 10.73
N LYS A 92 5.57 -4.72 10.46
CA LYS A 92 4.34 -4.80 11.26
C LYS A 92 3.67 -6.17 11.08
N LEU A 93 3.59 -6.68 9.84
CA LEU A 93 3.06 -8.02 9.56
C LEU A 93 3.84 -9.10 10.32
N SER A 94 5.18 -9.03 10.30
CA SER A 94 6.02 -9.97 11.04
C SER A 94 5.76 -9.96 12.54
N LYS A 95 5.62 -8.76 13.14
CA LYS A 95 5.32 -8.63 14.57
C LYS A 95 3.97 -9.21 14.93
N LEU A 96 2.94 -8.94 14.13
CA LEU A 96 1.59 -9.48 14.36
C LEU A 96 1.55 -11.00 14.17
N GLN A 97 2.25 -11.53 13.18
CA GLN A 97 2.36 -12.97 12.96
C GLN A 97 3.01 -13.68 14.16
N GLU A 98 4.08 -13.09 14.71
CA GLU A 98 4.78 -13.60 15.90
C GLU A 98 3.90 -13.50 17.16
N GLU A 99 3.24 -12.36 17.37
CA GLU A 99 2.45 -12.08 18.57
C GLU A 99 1.20 -12.96 18.70
N PHE A 100 0.50 -13.23 17.58
CA PHE A 100 -0.72 -14.06 17.58
C PHE A 100 -0.45 -15.55 17.32
N GLY A 101 0.81 -15.91 17.05
CA GLY A 101 1.28 -17.30 16.94
C GLY A 101 0.38 -18.17 16.07
N ASP A 102 -0.01 -19.34 16.60
CA ASP A 102 -0.79 -20.32 15.85
C ASP A 102 -2.26 -19.94 15.59
N GLY A 103 -2.77 -18.90 16.25
CA GLY A 103 -4.15 -18.43 16.03
C GLY A 103 -4.33 -17.72 14.69
N LEU A 104 -3.26 -17.11 14.15
CA LEU A 104 -3.27 -16.26 12.97
C LEU A 104 -2.29 -16.77 11.91
N GLN A 105 -2.69 -16.75 10.64
CA GLN A 105 -1.78 -16.86 9.51
C GLN A 105 -1.88 -15.59 8.67
N ILE A 106 -0.75 -14.89 8.52
CA ILE A 106 -0.61 -13.77 7.60
C ILE A 106 0.08 -14.28 6.33
N LEU A 107 -0.53 -14.04 5.17
CA LEU A 107 0.04 -14.33 3.85
C LEU A 107 -0.03 -13.09 2.97
N PRO A 108 1.06 -12.33 2.82
CA PRO A 108 1.12 -11.30 1.80
C PRO A 108 1.06 -11.95 0.42
N VAL A 109 0.18 -11.47 -0.45
CA VAL A 109 0.01 -11.96 -1.83
C VAL A 109 0.66 -10.96 -2.76
N GLY A 110 1.82 -11.35 -3.32
CA GLY A 110 2.66 -10.46 -4.09
C GLY A 110 2.36 -10.47 -5.58
N PHE A 111 2.29 -9.28 -6.16
CA PHE A 111 2.10 -9.02 -7.59
C PHE A 111 3.26 -8.23 -8.19
N SER A 112 3.51 -8.40 -9.48
CA SER A 112 4.51 -7.64 -10.22
C SER A 112 4.01 -7.15 -11.58
N LYS A 113 4.22 -5.86 -11.85
CA LYS A 113 4.10 -5.32 -13.21
C LYS A 113 5.42 -5.53 -13.93
N LYS A 114 5.45 -6.50 -14.85
CA LYS A 114 6.62 -6.91 -15.66
C LYS A 114 7.36 -5.76 -16.37
N VAL A 115 6.75 -4.58 -16.50
CA VAL A 115 7.31 -3.45 -17.25
C VAL A 115 8.51 -2.81 -16.54
N ASN A 116 8.64 -2.86 -15.21
CA ASN A 116 9.77 -2.20 -14.49
C ASN A 116 10.20 -2.85 -13.14
N GLY A 117 9.55 -3.93 -12.66
CA GLY A 117 9.64 -4.36 -11.25
C GLY A 117 10.44 -5.63 -10.93
N GLY A 118 10.87 -6.43 -11.92
CA GLY A 118 11.32 -7.81 -11.69
C GLY A 118 10.21 -8.72 -11.16
N SER A 119 10.41 -10.03 -11.10
CA SER A 119 9.45 -10.95 -10.45
C SER A 119 9.30 -10.64 -8.95
N VAL A 120 8.17 -11.03 -8.36
CA VAL A 120 7.94 -10.87 -6.91
C VAL A 120 9.04 -11.56 -6.11
N LYS A 121 9.44 -12.75 -6.55
CA LYS A 121 10.51 -13.52 -5.93
C LYS A 121 11.86 -12.80 -5.98
N GLU A 122 12.24 -12.23 -7.12
CA GLU A 122 13.48 -11.46 -7.25
C GLU A 122 13.48 -10.22 -6.35
N ALA A 123 12.33 -9.53 -6.23
CA ALA A 123 12.20 -8.40 -5.32
C ALA A 123 12.41 -8.82 -3.85
N ILE A 124 11.77 -9.91 -3.42
CA ILE A 124 11.94 -10.45 -2.07
C ILE A 124 13.39 -10.88 -1.82
N ASP A 125 14.02 -11.54 -2.79
CA ASP A 125 15.42 -11.97 -2.70
C ASP A 125 16.37 -10.78 -2.56
N LYS A 126 16.11 -9.70 -3.30
CA LYS A 126 16.84 -8.44 -3.20
C LYS A 126 16.65 -7.73 -1.85
N TRP A 127 15.51 -7.92 -1.20
CA TRP A 127 15.23 -7.32 0.10
C TRP A 127 15.69 -8.14 1.30
N LYS A 128 16.24 -9.35 1.09
CA LYS A 128 16.78 -10.17 2.18
C LYS A 128 17.78 -9.38 3.01
N GLY A 129 17.53 -9.35 4.31
CA GLY A 129 18.30 -8.59 5.28
C GLY A 129 18.09 -7.07 5.28
N THR A 130 17.48 -6.44 4.29
CA THR A 130 17.24 -4.99 4.39
C THR A 130 16.11 -4.70 5.39
N TYR A 131 15.81 -3.42 5.66
CA TYR A 131 14.61 -3.08 6.43
C TYR A 131 13.30 -3.52 5.73
N GLN A 132 13.36 -3.79 4.43
CA GLN A 132 12.26 -4.25 3.57
C GLN A 132 12.15 -5.79 3.55
N GLU A 133 12.94 -6.50 4.36
CA GLU A 133 12.93 -7.95 4.39
C GLU A 133 11.55 -8.52 4.72
N MET A 134 11.07 -9.41 3.84
CA MET A 134 9.84 -10.18 4.05
C MET A 134 10.11 -11.34 5.01
N LYS A 135 9.62 -11.22 6.24
CA LYS A 135 9.79 -12.24 7.30
C LYS A 135 8.56 -13.13 7.51
N VAL A 136 7.44 -12.82 6.88
CA VAL A 136 6.24 -13.67 6.88
C VAL A 136 6.20 -14.52 5.60
N PRO A 137 5.58 -15.71 5.63
CA PRO A 137 5.37 -16.50 4.41
C PRO A 137 4.51 -15.70 3.43
N THR A 138 4.96 -15.59 2.17
CA THR A 138 4.29 -14.78 1.15
C THR A 138 3.97 -15.62 -0.08
N VAL A 139 2.80 -15.38 -0.64
CA VAL A 139 2.31 -16.00 -1.86
C VAL A 139 2.89 -15.27 -3.08
N ILE A 140 3.47 -16.02 -4.01
CA ILE A 140 4.00 -15.52 -5.28
C ILE A 140 2.92 -15.65 -6.35
N ALA A 141 2.08 -14.63 -6.50
CA ALA A 141 1.00 -14.62 -7.48
C ALA A 141 1.43 -14.05 -8.85
N GLU A 142 2.39 -13.12 -8.86
CA GLU A 142 2.93 -12.40 -10.03
C GLU A 142 1.91 -11.54 -10.79
N ASP A 143 0.82 -12.12 -11.29
CA ASP A 143 -0.22 -11.43 -12.05
C ASP A 143 -1.33 -10.89 -11.14
N ASP A 144 -1.62 -9.59 -11.26
CA ASP A 144 -2.67 -8.90 -10.51
C ASP A 144 -4.08 -9.13 -11.08
N ASN A 145 -4.20 -9.85 -12.21
CA ASN A 145 -5.44 -10.31 -12.84
C ASN A 145 -5.62 -11.85 -12.75
N ASN A 146 -5.70 -12.37 -11.53
CA ASN A 146 -5.86 -13.80 -11.26
C ASN A 146 -7.19 -14.13 -10.54
N GLU A 147 -7.42 -15.41 -10.22
CA GLU A 147 -8.64 -15.85 -9.52
C GLU A 147 -8.86 -15.15 -8.17
N LEU A 148 -7.78 -14.90 -7.41
CA LEU A 148 -7.85 -14.18 -6.13
C LEU A 148 -8.36 -12.74 -6.32
N SER A 149 -7.85 -12.02 -7.33
CA SER A 149 -8.29 -10.67 -7.64
C SER A 149 -9.75 -10.60 -8.11
N LYS A 150 -10.25 -11.68 -8.72
CA LYS A 150 -11.66 -11.78 -9.17
C LYS A 150 -12.60 -12.10 -8.00
N LEU A 151 -12.17 -12.95 -7.06
CA LEU A 151 -12.96 -13.31 -5.87
C LEU A 151 -12.96 -12.22 -4.81
N PHE A 152 -11.85 -11.49 -4.68
CA PHE A 152 -11.66 -10.40 -3.74
C PHE A 152 -11.25 -9.13 -4.50
N PRO A 153 -12.18 -8.48 -5.23
CA PRO A 153 -11.81 -7.35 -6.04
C PRO A 153 -11.39 -6.17 -5.16
N TYR A 154 -10.36 -5.46 -5.61
CA TYR A 154 -9.73 -4.36 -4.89
C TYR A 154 -9.44 -3.19 -5.83
N VAL A 155 -9.40 -1.97 -5.28
CA VAL A 155 -9.13 -0.73 -6.05
C VAL A 155 -7.70 -0.24 -5.84
N THR A 156 -7.17 -0.42 -4.62
CA THR A 156 -5.84 0.06 -4.22
C THR A 156 -5.11 -1.00 -3.42
N MET A 157 -3.79 -0.98 -3.46
CA MET A 157 -2.96 -1.77 -2.56
C MET A 157 -2.35 -0.88 -1.47
N PRO A 158 -2.17 -1.40 -0.24
CA PRO A 158 -2.52 -2.76 0.20
C PRO A 158 -4.03 -2.96 0.40
N THR A 159 -4.50 -4.19 0.17
CA THR A 159 -5.86 -4.65 0.51
C THR A 159 -5.77 -5.93 1.32
N ILE A 160 -6.53 -6.02 2.40
CA ILE A 160 -6.53 -7.14 3.33
C ILE A 160 -7.83 -7.93 3.20
N VAL A 161 -7.72 -9.25 3.01
CA VAL A 161 -8.83 -10.19 3.04
C VAL A 161 -8.77 -10.99 4.33
N TRP A 162 -9.86 -10.99 5.09
CA TRP A 162 -10.01 -11.71 6.35
C TRP A 162 -10.85 -12.96 6.15
N ILE A 163 -10.30 -14.12 6.48
CA ILE A 163 -10.93 -15.43 6.31
C ILE A 163 -10.95 -16.14 7.65
N SER A 164 -12.12 -16.60 8.10
CA SER A 164 -12.30 -17.27 9.39
C SER A 164 -11.61 -18.63 9.45
N LYS A 165 -11.53 -19.18 10.68
CA LYS A 165 -10.99 -20.52 10.96
C LYS A 165 -11.73 -21.64 10.19
N ASP A 166 -13.03 -21.48 9.96
CA ASP A 166 -13.87 -22.39 9.15
C ASP A 166 -13.88 -22.04 7.64
N GLY A 167 -13.22 -20.94 7.25
CA GLY A 167 -12.99 -20.59 5.85
C GLY A 167 -14.02 -19.69 5.20
N LYS A 168 -14.79 -18.95 5.99
CA LYS A 168 -15.74 -17.95 5.50
C LYS A 168 -15.07 -16.60 5.33
N LEU A 169 -15.51 -15.84 4.34
CA LEU A 169 -15.06 -14.46 4.17
C LEU A 169 -15.62 -13.57 5.29
N LEU A 170 -14.74 -13.02 6.12
CA LEU A 170 -15.11 -12.10 7.20
C LEU A 170 -15.09 -10.64 6.75
N GLY A 171 -14.23 -10.29 5.80
CA GLY A 171 -14.11 -8.90 5.33
C GLY A 171 -13.04 -8.72 4.25
N VAL A 172 -13.19 -7.66 3.47
CA VAL A 172 -12.14 -7.11 2.60
C VAL A 172 -11.97 -5.65 2.98
N THR A 173 -10.79 -5.26 3.45
CA THR A 173 -10.52 -3.97 4.08
C THR A 173 -9.23 -3.36 3.52
N ASP A 174 -8.99 -2.08 3.76
CA ASP A 174 -7.64 -1.52 3.59
C ASP A 174 -6.75 -1.86 4.80
N TYR A 175 -5.51 -1.36 4.80
CA TYR A 175 -4.55 -1.61 5.87
C TYR A 175 -4.93 -1.03 7.23
N HIS A 176 -5.92 -0.14 7.31
CA HIS A 176 -6.35 0.47 8.57
C HIS A 176 -6.99 -0.53 9.51
N ALA A 177 -7.57 -1.59 8.96
CA ALA A 177 -8.14 -2.67 9.75
C ALA A 177 -7.08 -3.56 10.41
N LEU A 178 -5.80 -3.44 10.02
CA LEU A 178 -4.70 -4.20 10.59
C LEU A 178 -4.29 -3.65 11.97
N THR A 179 -5.10 -3.95 12.98
CA THR A 179 -4.84 -3.60 14.38
C THR A 179 -4.84 -4.87 15.23
N LYS A 180 -4.11 -4.84 16.35
CA LYS A 180 -4.06 -5.96 17.30
C LYS A 180 -5.45 -6.33 17.82
N GLN A 181 -6.25 -5.32 18.12
CA GLN A 181 -7.60 -5.52 18.65
C GLN A 181 -8.53 -6.15 17.62
N ASN A 182 -8.50 -5.70 16.36
CA ASN A 182 -9.32 -6.32 15.31
C ASN A 182 -8.96 -7.80 15.13
N ILE A 183 -7.66 -8.13 15.14
CA ILE A 183 -7.20 -9.51 15.12
C ILE A 183 -7.71 -10.28 16.34
N ALA A 184 -7.57 -9.72 17.55
CA ALA A 184 -8.06 -10.34 18.79
C ALA A 184 -9.58 -10.58 18.76
N ASP A 185 -10.36 -9.61 18.28
CA ASP A 185 -11.81 -9.71 18.15
C ASP A 185 -12.22 -10.78 17.13
N LEU A 186 -11.53 -10.86 15.99
CA LEU A 186 -11.74 -11.93 15.00
C LEU A 186 -11.37 -13.32 15.54
N LEU A 187 -10.29 -13.41 16.31
CA LEU A 187 -9.88 -14.67 16.95
C LEU A 187 -10.91 -15.17 17.97
N LEU A 188 -11.64 -14.23 18.59
CA LEU A 188 -12.79 -14.46 19.48
C LEU A 188 -14.13 -14.59 18.72
N GLU A 189 -14.09 -14.69 17.39
CA GLU A 189 -15.26 -14.85 16.52
C GLU A 189 -16.30 -13.72 16.66
N LYS A 190 -15.87 -12.54 17.14
CA LYS A 190 -16.72 -11.36 17.13
C LYS A 190 -16.90 -10.92 15.69
N LYS A 191 -18.13 -10.50 15.35
CA LYS A 191 -18.36 -9.78 14.10
C LYS A 191 -17.54 -8.50 14.15
N LEU A 192 -16.64 -8.34 13.20
CA LEU A 192 -16.03 -7.04 13.00
C LEU A 192 -17.05 -6.15 12.31
N ASN A 193 -17.42 -5.07 13.00
CA ASN A 193 -18.01 -3.90 12.37
C ASN A 193 -16.89 -3.21 11.59
N PHE A 194 -16.43 -3.85 10.53
CA PHE A 194 -15.58 -3.16 9.59
C PHE A 194 -16.38 -1.98 9.05
N ARG A 195 -15.81 -0.80 9.21
CA ARG A 195 -16.27 0.40 8.50
C ARG A 195 -16.54 0.00 7.03
N GLY A 196 -17.80 0.08 6.59
CA GLY A 196 -18.22 -0.39 5.26
C GLY A 196 -19.08 -1.66 5.16
N GLU A 197 -19.56 -2.21 6.27
CA GLU A 197 -20.48 -3.37 6.31
C GLU A 197 -21.91 -3.04 5.85
N LYS A 198 -22.07 -2.48 4.63
CA LYS A 198 -23.36 -2.52 3.91
C LYS A 198 -23.27 -3.51 2.77
N ASP A 199 -24.14 -4.52 2.86
CA ASP A 199 -24.35 -5.74 2.09
C ASP A 199 -24.37 -5.69 0.54
N GLU A 200 -23.85 -4.65 -0.10
CA GLU A 200 -23.85 -4.58 -1.56
C GLU A 200 -22.44 -4.55 -2.11
N VAL A 201 -22.04 -5.71 -2.66
CA VAL A 201 -20.92 -5.87 -3.61
C VAL A 201 -20.92 -4.80 -4.72
N LYS A 202 -22.06 -4.13 -4.97
CA LYS A 202 -22.21 -3.02 -5.92
C LYS A 202 -21.74 -1.65 -5.41
N GLY A 203 -21.58 -1.45 -4.10
CA GLY A 203 -21.13 -0.21 -3.48
C GLY A 203 -19.63 -0.14 -3.17
N ARG A 204 -18.89 -1.25 -3.31
CA ARG A 204 -17.50 -1.39 -2.84
C ARG A 204 -16.43 -0.78 -3.75
N PHE A 205 -16.78 -0.43 -4.98
CA PHE A 205 -15.79 0.02 -5.96
C PHE A 205 -15.98 1.49 -6.22
N TYR A 206 -15.46 2.37 -5.35
CA TYR A 206 -15.21 3.77 -5.74
C TYR A 206 -14.52 3.74 -7.10
N SER A 207 -15.14 4.38 -8.09
CA SER A 207 -14.58 4.42 -9.42
C SER A 207 -13.80 5.72 -9.51
N PRO A 208 -12.47 5.66 -9.69
CA PRO A 208 -11.67 6.85 -9.94
C PRO A 208 -12.07 7.55 -11.25
N GLU A 209 -12.97 6.99 -12.05
CA GLU A 209 -13.52 7.61 -13.26
C GLU A 209 -14.89 8.25 -13.04
N LYS A 210 -15.59 7.93 -11.93
CA LYS A 210 -16.94 8.45 -11.66
C LYS A 210 -16.97 9.38 -10.44
N PRO A 211 -17.67 10.53 -10.54
CA PRO A 211 -18.12 11.33 -9.41
C PRO A 211 -18.67 10.52 -8.22
N PHE A 212 -17.99 10.59 -7.07
CA PHE A 212 -18.44 9.86 -5.88
C PHE A 212 -19.33 10.68 -4.96
N LEU A 213 -19.01 11.96 -4.71
CA LEU A 213 -19.70 12.80 -3.73
C LEU A 213 -20.99 13.43 -4.27
N ILE A 214 -21.67 12.72 -5.18
CA ILE A 214 -23.06 12.99 -5.56
C ILE A 214 -23.89 11.88 -4.93
N SER A 215 -24.85 12.27 -4.10
CA SER A 215 -25.80 11.36 -3.41
C SER A 215 -25.19 10.19 -2.62
N ASN A 216 -23.88 10.21 -2.33
CA ASN A 216 -23.13 9.14 -1.65
C ASN A 216 -23.13 7.78 -2.38
N THR A 217 -23.36 7.73 -3.69
CA THR A 217 -23.60 6.46 -4.40
C THR A 217 -22.61 6.11 -5.51
N ASN A 218 -21.50 6.85 -5.71
CA ASN A 218 -20.54 6.57 -6.81
C ASN A 218 -21.17 6.55 -8.23
N GLN A 219 -22.39 7.09 -8.37
CA GLN A 219 -23.24 6.97 -9.55
C GLN A 219 -23.75 8.31 -10.06
N GLY A 220 -23.33 9.43 -9.47
CA GLY A 220 -23.92 10.71 -9.83
C GLY A 220 -23.44 11.28 -11.16
N GLN A 221 -24.37 11.88 -11.89
CA GLN A 221 -24.12 12.60 -13.14
C GLN A 221 -24.10 14.11 -12.91
N GLY A 222 -23.18 14.59 -12.08
CA GLY A 222 -23.09 16.00 -11.74
C GLY A 222 -22.36 16.78 -12.82
N LYS A 223 -23.08 17.64 -13.55
CA LYS A 223 -22.51 18.61 -14.49
C LYS A 223 -22.13 19.89 -13.72
N GLY A 224 -20.93 20.43 -13.93
CA GLY A 224 -20.46 21.70 -13.34
C GLY A 224 -19.20 21.60 -12.45
N TYR A 225 -18.65 22.76 -12.08
CA TYR A 225 -17.68 22.94 -10.99
C TYR A 225 -18.27 22.53 -9.67
N ARG A 226 -17.44 21.90 -8.84
CA ARG A 226 -17.77 21.65 -7.45
C ARG A 226 -16.54 21.53 -6.60
N SER A 227 -16.70 21.92 -5.33
CA SER A 227 -15.77 21.56 -4.28
C SER A 227 -16.51 21.07 -3.04
N ILE A 228 -16.28 19.82 -2.65
CA ILE A 228 -16.94 19.15 -1.54
C ILE A 228 -15.88 18.67 -0.55
N LEU A 229 -16.16 18.86 0.74
CA LEU A 229 -15.42 18.26 1.85
C LEU A 229 -16.43 17.64 2.79
N ILE A 230 -16.29 16.34 3.05
CA ILE A 230 -17.12 15.58 3.99
C ILE A 230 -16.18 14.91 4.99
N GLY A 231 -16.68 14.63 6.19
CA GLY A 231 -15.95 13.80 7.15
C GLY A 231 -15.71 12.38 6.62
N ASN A 232 -15.13 11.55 7.48
CA ASN A 232 -14.91 10.14 7.19
C ASN A 232 -16.21 9.45 6.70
N ILE A 233 -16.06 8.57 5.71
CA ILE A 233 -17.11 7.68 5.24
C ILE A 233 -16.60 6.27 5.46
N ASP A 234 -17.17 5.59 6.44
CA ASP A 234 -16.74 4.24 6.84
C ASP A 234 -16.59 3.26 5.66
N SER A 235 -17.48 3.34 4.67
CA SER A 235 -17.47 2.44 3.51
C SER A 235 -16.44 2.75 2.42
N LEU A 236 -15.59 3.76 2.62
CA LEU A 236 -14.54 4.14 1.67
C LEU A 236 -13.16 3.70 2.12
N TYR A 237 -12.31 3.38 1.15
CA TYR A 237 -10.89 3.16 1.41
C TYR A 237 -10.17 4.50 1.69
N SER A 238 -9.00 4.43 2.33
CA SER A 238 -8.14 5.60 2.52
C SER A 238 -7.17 5.80 1.35
N SER A 239 -7.19 6.98 0.71
CA SER A 239 -6.24 7.33 -0.35
C SER A 239 -4.94 7.90 0.23
N PRO A 240 -3.79 7.76 -0.47
CA PRO A 240 -2.52 8.34 -0.04
C PRO A 240 -2.46 9.84 -0.35
N GLY A 241 -3.37 10.63 0.25
CA GLY A 241 -3.55 12.05 -0.03
C GLY A 241 -4.31 12.34 -1.32
N LEU A 242 -4.06 13.52 -1.92
CA LEU A 242 -4.76 13.99 -3.12
C LEU A 242 -4.35 13.21 -4.37
N GLN A 243 -5.36 12.71 -5.07
CA GLN A 243 -5.27 12.04 -6.36
C GLN A 243 -5.83 12.94 -7.45
N LYS A 244 -5.27 12.86 -8.66
CA LYS A 244 -5.80 13.53 -9.86
C LYS A 244 -6.15 12.48 -10.90
N VAL A 245 -7.32 12.64 -11.52
CA VAL A 245 -7.81 11.82 -12.63
C VAL A 245 -8.37 12.72 -13.72
N THR A 246 -8.29 12.25 -14.95
CA THR A 246 -8.86 12.92 -16.12
C THR A 246 -9.75 11.90 -16.82
N ASP A 247 -11.03 12.20 -17.01
CA ASP A 247 -11.94 11.30 -17.71
C ASP A 247 -11.69 11.30 -19.24
N GLU A 248 -12.34 10.39 -19.95
CA GLU A 248 -12.25 10.26 -21.42
C GLU A 248 -12.63 11.55 -22.18
N LYS A 249 -13.40 12.44 -21.54
CA LYS A 249 -13.83 13.72 -22.11
C LYS A 249 -12.88 14.85 -21.76
N GLY A 250 -11.73 14.56 -21.12
CA GLY A 250 -10.72 15.53 -20.74
C GLY A 250 -11.08 16.35 -19.51
N LYS A 251 -12.12 15.97 -18.76
CA LYS A 251 -12.52 16.65 -17.53
C LYS A 251 -11.66 16.18 -16.38
N GLU A 252 -11.02 17.14 -15.73
CA GLU A 252 -10.14 16.89 -14.59
C GLU A 252 -10.95 16.74 -13.30
N ARG A 253 -10.43 15.92 -12.39
CA ARG A 253 -10.94 15.80 -11.02
C ARG A 253 -9.77 15.59 -10.07
N VAL A 254 -9.82 16.29 -8.95
CA VAL A 254 -8.93 16.05 -7.81
C VAL A 254 -9.76 15.51 -6.66
N PHE A 255 -9.32 14.44 -6.03
CA PHE A 255 -10.05 13.85 -4.92
C PHE A 255 -9.12 13.27 -3.86
N ALA A 256 -9.66 13.04 -2.67
CA ALA A 256 -8.99 12.41 -1.55
C ALA A 256 -10.05 11.64 -0.74
N LEU A 257 -9.77 10.41 -0.34
CA LEU A 257 -10.72 9.56 0.39
C LEU A 257 -10.15 9.19 1.76
N ASN A 258 -10.96 9.32 2.81
CA ASN A 258 -10.61 9.00 4.21
C ASN A 258 -9.16 9.34 4.59
N THR A 259 -8.70 10.52 4.17
CA THR A 259 -7.33 10.98 4.33
C THR A 259 -7.28 12.16 5.28
N THR A 260 -6.10 12.44 5.83
CA THR A 260 -5.94 13.52 6.80
C THR A 260 -5.82 14.88 6.12
N ILE A 261 -6.13 15.94 6.87
CA ILE A 261 -5.80 17.32 6.47
C ILE A 261 -4.31 17.41 6.07
N PHE A 262 -3.42 16.74 6.80
CA PHE A 262 -1.98 16.79 6.57
C PHE A 262 -1.57 16.21 5.21
N GLU A 263 -2.12 15.05 4.87
CA GLU A 263 -1.90 14.37 3.58
C GLU A 263 -2.45 15.20 2.41
N MET A 264 -3.59 15.87 2.58
CA MET A 264 -4.16 16.75 1.55
C MET A 264 -3.30 18.00 1.32
N PHE A 265 -2.92 18.72 2.38
CA PHE A 265 -2.10 19.91 2.24
C PHE A 265 -0.69 19.60 1.73
N GLY A 266 -0.06 18.54 2.24
CA GLY A 266 1.23 18.06 1.76
C GLY A 266 1.19 17.64 0.28
N GLY A 267 0.16 16.88 -0.11
CA GLY A 267 -0.04 16.46 -1.50
C GLY A 267 -0.25 17.63 -2.46
N ALA A 268 -1.01 18.65 -2.07
CA ALA A 268 -1.23 19.83 -2.88
C ALA A 268 0.07 20.62 -3.10
N LEU A 269 0.82 20.88 -2.01
CA LEU A 269 2.07 21.62 -2.09
C LEU A 269 3.15 20.88 -2.89
N ALA A 270 3.18 19.55 -2.82
CA ALA A 270 4.09 18.73 -3.61
C ALA A 270 3.86 18.85 -5.12
N LYS A 271 2.64 19.19 -5.54
CA LYS A 271 2.29 19.43 -6.94
C LYS A 271 2.56 20.87 -7.39
N ILE A 272 2.71 21.80 -6.44
CA ILE A 272 2.99 23.22 -6.71
C ILE A 272 4.51 23.47 -6.75
N SER A 273 5.29 22.79 -5.91
CA SER A 273 6.74 22.96 -5.81
C SER A 273 7.48 21.62 -5.96
N ARG A 274 8.34 21.53 -6.97
CA ARG A 274 9.22 20.37 -7.21
C ARG A 274 10.21 20.15 -6.05
N GLU A 275 10.65 21.24 -5.43
CA GLU A 275 11.47 21.21 -4.23
C GLU A 275 10.69 20.57 -3.06
N TYR A 276 9.40 20.88 -2.93
CA TYR A 276 8.55 20.29 -1.89
C TYR A 276 8.16 18.82 -2.14
N LEU A 277 8.03 18.40 -3.40
CA LEU A 277 7.86 16.98 -3.78
C LEU A 277 9.02 16.12 -3.22
N PHE A 278 10.24 16.66 -3.29
CA PHE A 278 11.43 16.03 -2.75
C PHE A 278 11.44 16.01 -1.21
N LEU A 279 10.98 17.09 -0.57
CA LEU A 279 10.85 17.17 0.89
C LEU A 279 9.81 16.17 1.45
N MET A 280 8.81 15.77 0.68
CA MET A 280 7.72 14.87 1.08
C MET A 280 8.04 13.37 0.97
N GLY A 281 9.13 13.00 0.29
CA GLY A 281 9.53 11.60 0.10
C GLY A 281 9.72 10.87 1.43
N PHE A 282 9.00 9.75 1.61
CA PHE A 282 9.07 8.77 2.71
C PHE A 282 8.87 9.31 4.15
N SER A 283 8.86 10.63 4.37
CA SER A 283 8.88 11.28 5.69
C SER A 283 8.06 12.58 5.75
N GLY A 284 7.26 12.90 4.72
CA GLY A 284 6.64 14.21 4.52
C GLY A 284 5.86 14.75 5.73
N GLN A 285 5.23 13.89 6.53
CA GLN A 285 4.50 14.30 7.74
C GLN A 285 5.42 14.81 8.87
N LYS A 286 6.71 14.42 8.91
CA LYS A 286 7.70 14.93 9.87
C LYS A 286 8.28 16.30 9.50
N ARG A 287 8.06 16.75 8.26
CA ARG A 287 8.42 18.09 7.78
C ARG A 287 7.23 19.05 7.85
N MET A 288 6.34 18.80 8.81
CA MET A 288 5.15 19.59 9.06
C MET A 288 5.16 20.17 10.46
N VAL A 289 4.73 21.43 10.57
CA VAL A 289 4.51 22.10 11.85
C VAL A 289 3.03 22.45 11.92
N VAL A 290 2.35 21.88 12.90
CA VAL A 290 0.91 22.01 13.10
C VAL A 290 0.67 22.81 14.37
N ASP A 291 -0.20 23.81 14.30
CA ASP A 291 -0.61 24.59 15.47
C ASP A 291 -1.32 23.69 16.50
N LYS A 292 -1.03 23.90 17.79
CA LYS A 292 -1.66 23.15 18.89
C LYS A 292 -3.19 23.26 18.89
N SER A 293 -3.71 24.38 18.41
CA SER A 293 -5.15 24.60 18.24
C SER A 293 -5.80 23.58 17.29
N LEU A 294 -5.14 23.23 16.19
CA LEU A 294 -5.61 22.18 15.28
C LEU A 294 -5.63 20.81 15.95
N VAL A 295 -4.58 20.49 16.70
CA VAL A 295 -4.51 19.26 17.49
C VAL A 295 -5.64 19.21 18.54
N SER A 296 -5.94 20.33 19.18
CA SER A 296 -7.05 20.44 20.15
C SER A 296 -8.44 20.31 19.51
N ARG A 297 -8.58 20.58 18.21
CA ARG A 297 -9.79 20.30 17.43
C ARG A 297 -9.91 18.83 16.99
N GLY A 298 -8.96 17.98 17.41
CA GLY A 298 -8.93 16.56 17.11
C GLY A 298 -8.26 16.21 15.79
N TYR A 299 -7.58 17.16 15.12
CA TYR A 299 -6.75 16.86 13.95
C TYR A 299 -5.41 16.27 14.38
N GLN A 300 -5.17 15.01 14.06
CA GLN A 300 -3.94 14.28 14.37
C GLN A 300 -3.29 13.73 13.10
N ALA A 301 -1.96 13.66 13.09
CA ALA A 301 -1.26 13.02 11.99
C ALA A 301 -1.32 11.50 12.13
N ARG A 302 -1.43 10.79 11.01
CA ARG A 302 -1.65 9.34 11.00
C ARG A 302 -0.55 8.57 11.75
N TYR A 303 0.72 8.98 11.62
CA TYR A 303 1.84 8.33 12.31
C TYR A 303 1.80 8.48 13.85
N GLU A 304 1.10 9.49 14.37
CA GLU A 304 1.01 9.75 15.82
C GLU A 304 0.10 8.73 16.52
N VAL A 305 -0.75 8.05 15.75
CA VAL A 305 -1.74 7.07 16.23
C VAL A 305 -1.50 5.65 15.74
N GLU A 306 -0.50 5.42 14.87
CA GLU A 306 -0.14 4.07 14.38
C GLU A 306 0.27 3.09 15.49
N HIS A 307 0.56 3.59 16.69
CA HIS A 307 0.94 2.82 17.87
C HIS A 307 -0.02 3.05 19.05
N ALA A 308 -1.14 3.74 18.83
CA ALA A 308 -2.07 4.13 19.88
C ALA A 308 -3.15 3.06 20.10
N ASP A 309 -3.74 3.04 21.29
CA ASP A 309 -4.87 2.17 21.60
C ASP A 309 -6.06 2.45 20.68
N ASN A 310 -6.91 1.44 20.47
CA ASN A 310 -8.05 1.49 19.55
C ASN A 310 -8.99 2.70 19.74
N TRP A 311 -9.19 3.16 20.98
CA TRP A 311 -10.05 4.30 21.26
C TRP A 311 -9.49 5.60 20.65
N ILE A 312 -8.16 5.78 20.69
CA ILE A 312 -7.45 6.91 20.09
C ILE A 312 -7.56 6.82 18.56
N TYR A 313 -7.51 5.60 18.03
CA TYR A 313 -7.64 5.36 16.59
C TYR A 313 -9.04 5.65 16.05
N ASP A 314 -10.09 5.28 16.80
CA ASP A 314 -11.47 5.61 16.42
C ASP A 314 -11.77 7.10 16.52
N GLU A 315 -11.23 7.76 17.54
CA GLU A 315 -11.29 9.22 17.67
C GLU A 315 -10.54 9.92 16.52
N PHE A 316 -9.36 9.41 16.16
CA PHE A 316 -8.60 9.86 14.99
C PHE A 316 -9.44 9.73 13.71
N ILE A 317 -10.05 8.58 13.44
CA ILE A 317 -10.82 8.41 12.21
C ILE A 317 -12.01 9.38 12.18
N LYS A 318 -12.71 9.55 13.31
CA LYS A 318 -13.85 10.46 13.40
C LYS A 318 -13.47 11.92 13.19
N ASN A 319 -12.34 12.36 13.76
CA ASN A 319 -12.00 13.77 13.84
C ASN A 319 -10.94 14.22 12.83
N SER A 320 -10.16 13.30 12.27
CA SER A 320 -9.00 13.61 11.44
C SER A 320 -9.09 13.14 9.99
N GLN A 321 -10.04 12.25 9.63
CA GLN A 321 -10.19 11.78 8.26
C GLN A 321 -11.32 12.47 7.51
N PHE A 322 -11.05 12.82 6.26
CA PHE A 322 -11.95 13.55 5.40
C PHE A 322 -11.94 12.99 3.99
N ASN A 323 -13.06 13.20 3.31
CA ASN A 323 -13.24 12.98 1.88
C ASN A 323 -13.32 14.34 1.20
N TYR A 324 -12.52 14.53 0.15
CA TYR A 324 -12.45 15.76 -0.63
C TYR A 324 -12.66 15.45 -2.10
N GLU A 325 -13.42 16.30 -2.79
CA GLU A 325 -13.52 16.24 -4.25
C GLU A 325 -13.64 17.64 -4.82
N PHE A 326 -12.78 17.93 -5.80
CA PHE A 326 -12.76 19.15 -6.57
C PHE A 326 -12.82 18.84 -8.05
N ILE A 327 -13.74 19.50 -8.73
CA ILE A 327 -13.90 19.43 -10.17
C ILE A 327 -13.90 20.87 -10.68
N PRO A 328 -12.91 21.27 -11.50
CA PRO A 328 -12.89 22.58 -12.12
C PRO A 328 -13.99 22.70 -13.19
N ASP A 329 -14.49 23.92 -13.42
CA ASP A 329 -15.49 24.22 -14.46
C ASP A 329 -14.94 23.98 -15.87
N LYS A 330 -13.63 24.19 -16.04
CA LYS A 330 -12.91 24.06 -17.30
C LYS A 330 -11.58 23.38 -17.02
N LYS A 331 -11.00 22.76 -18.05
CA LYS A 331 -9.66 22.21 -17.97
C LYS A 331 -8.68 23.31 -17.53
N VAL A 332 -7.84 23.00 -16.54
CA VAL A 332 -6.84 23.93 -16.05
C VAL A 332 -5.56 23.76 -16.86
N GLU A 333 -4.81 24.84 -17.04
CA GLU A 333 -3.62 24.88 -17.90
C GLU A 333 -2.57 23.82 -17.52
N ASN A 334 -2.29 23.68 -16.22
CA ASN A 334 -1.33 22.72 -15.68
C ASN A 334 -1.61 22.36 -14.22
N ASP A 335 -0.96 21.29 -13.75
CA ASP A 335 -1.11 20.77 -12.38
C ASP A 335 -0.78 21.80 -11.31
N ALA A 336 0.28 22.60 -11.48
CA ALA A 336 0.66 23.59 -10.46
C ALA A 336 -0.43 24.64 -10.25
N VAL A 337 -1.10 25.09 -11.32
CA VAL A 337 -2.24 26.02 -11.23
C VAL A 337 -3.45 25.31 -10.60
N LEU A 338 -3.78 24.09 -11.04
CA LEU A 338 -4.89 23.32 -10.49
C LEU A 338 -4.73 23.09 -8.97
N PHE A 339 -3.54 22.69 -8.53
CA PHE A 339 -3.28 22.42 -7.12
C PHE A 339 -3.15 23.70 -6.28
N LYS A 340 -2.81 24.87 -6.86
CA LYS A 340 -2.95 26.17 -6.18
C LYS A 340 -4.42 26.50 -5.88
N ILE A 341 -5.32 26.22 -6.82
CA ILE A 341 -6.77 26.40 -6.63
C ILE A 341 -7.27 25.46 -5.54
N VAL A 342 -6.93 24.17 -5.62
CA VAL A 342 -7.27 23.16 -4.60
C VAL A 342 -6.73 23.56 -3.22
N LEU A 343 -5.48 24.03 -3.14
CA LEU A 343 -4.89 24.49 -1.89
C LEU A 343 -5.67 25.68 -1.29
N GLY A 344 -6.09 26.64 -2.12
CA GLY A 344 -6.92 27.77 -1.69
C GLY A 344 -8.28 27.32 -1.15
N ASP A 345 -8.92 26.38 -1.83
CA ASP A 345 -10.20 25.82 -1.42
C ASP A 345 -10.10 25.04 -0.10
N LEU A 346 -9.09 24.17 0.05
CA LEU A 346 -8.82 23.45 1.30
C LEU A 346 -8.59 24.42 2.48
N LYS A 347 -7.82 25.51 2.29
CA LYS A 347 -7.63 26.54 3.32
C LYS A 347 -8.96 27.14 3.77
N SER A 348 -9.83 27.47 2.83
CA SER A 348 -11.15 28.02 3.10
C SER A 348 -12.02 27.04 3.88
N LYS A 349 -12.12 25.78 3.43
CA LYS A 349 -12.97 24.76 4.04
C LYS A 349 -12.54 24.37 5.46
N PHE A 350 -11.24 24.21 5.69
CA PHE A 350 -10.70 23.90 7.01
C PHE A 350 -10.54 25.14 7.92
N LYS A 351 -10.72 26.35 7.37
CA LYS A 351 -10.49 27.64 8.04
C LYS A 351 -9.07 27.73 8.62
N VAL A 352 -8.09 27.40 7.78
CA VAL A 352 -6.66 27.38 8.15
C VAL A 352 -5.84 28.26 7.22
N ARG A 353 -4.72 28.77 7.75
CA ARG A 353 -3.59 29.22 6.93
C ARG A 353 -2.63 28.04 6.77
N ALA A 354 -2.18 27.80 5.55
CA ALA A 354 -1.19 26.79 5.27
C ALA A 354 -0.18 27.26 4.22
N GLY A 355 1.08 26.90 4.38
CA GLY A 355 2.12 27.28 3.42
C GLY A 355 3.49 26.80 3.84
N ILE A 356 4.45 27.08 2.98
CA ILE A 356 5.85 26.82 3.28
C ILE A 356 6.40 27.98 4.09
N GLU A 357 6.98 27.68 5.25
CA GLU A 357 7.69 28.66 6.06
C GLU A 357 9.03 28.06 6.51
N LYS A 358 10.03 28.93 6.73
CA LYS A 358 11.28 28.52 7.36
C LYS A 358 11.08 28.30 8.86
N ARG A 359 11.56 27.17 9.36
CA ARG A 359 11.57 26.82 10.79
C ARG A 359 12.87 26.13 11.15
N LYS A 360 13.32 26.37 12.38
CA LYS A 360 14.33 25.53 13.01
C LYS A 360 13.69 24.19 13.36
N MET A 361 14.23 23.12 12.77
CA MET A 361 13.78 21.75 12.98
C MET A 361 14.92 20.93 13.57
N PRO A 362 14.64 20.09 14.58
CA PRO A 362 15.60 19.09 15.02
C PRO A 362 15.67 17.98 13.96
N VAL A 363 16.86 17.77 13.41
CA VAL A 363 17.12 16.82 12.33
C VAL A 363 18.37 16.01 12.61
N TYR A 364 18.57 14.97 11.82
CA TYR A 364 19.85 14.31 11.69
C TYR A 364 20.54 14.79 10.41
N ALA A 365 21.67 15.48 10.54
CA ALA A 365 22.49 15.82 9.38
C ALA A 365 23.42 14.65 9.05
N LEU A 366 23.33 14.13 7.83
CA LEU A 366 24.32 13.21 7.30
C LEU A 366 25.53 14.04 6.83
N VAL A 367 26.68 13.83 7.46
CA VAL A 367 27.90 14.59 7.21
C VAL A 367 29.06 13.67 6.86
N LYS A 368 30.14 14.23 6.30
CA LYS A 368 31.43 13.54 6.26
C LYS A 368 32.03 13.53 7.66
N SER A 369 32.46 12.36 8.13
CA SER A 369 33.17 12.27 9.40
C SER A 369 34.62 12.76 9.24
N SER A 370 35.34 12.90 10.35
CA SER A 370 36.76 13.31 10.35
C SER A 370 37.68 12.33 9.62
N ASN A 371 37.28 11.06 9.47
CA ASN A 371 38.00 10.01 8.77
C ASN A 371 37.50 9.75 7.34
N TYR A 372 36.70 10.65 6.75
CA TYR A 372 36.18 10.49 5.39
C TYR A 372 37.31 10.42 4.34
N ASN A 373 37.27 9.39 3.49
CA ASN A 373 38.21 9.21 2.37
C ASN A 373 37.48 9.26 1.02
N ALA A 374 37.87 10.22 0.17
CA ALA A 374 37.24 10.46 -1.13
C ALA A 374 37.43 9.31 -2.16
N LEU A 375 38.35 8.38 -1.93
CA LEU A 375 38.62 7.24 -2.82
C LEU A 375 37.52 6.16 -2.79
N GLU A 376 36.55 6.25 -1.87
CA GLU A 376 35.41 5.32 -1.79
C GLU A 376 34.19 5.77 -2.60
N ILE A 377 34.27 6.92 -3.29
CA ILE A 377 33.18 7.39 -4.17
C ILE A 377 33.04 6.41 -5.35
N PRO A 378 31.86 5.85 -5.59
CA PRO A 378 31.65 5.02 -6.76
C PRO A 378 31.75 5.83 -8.04
N THR A 379 32.64 5.39 -8.93
CA THR A 379 32.95 6.05 -10.21
C THR A 379 32.06 5.62 -11.36
N GLN A 380 31.26 4.56 -11.18
CA GLN A 380 30.37 4.05 -12.22
C GLN A 380 28.98 4.72 -12.15
N ASN A 381 28.46 5.07 -13.32
CA ASN A 381 27.16 5.72 -13.50
C ASN A 381 26.02 4.68 -13.44
N ILE A 382 25.90 3.97 -12.31
CA ILE A 382 24.84 2.98 -12.07
C ILE A 382 23.71 3.68 -11.29
N ASP A 383 22.44 3.49 -11.64
CA ASP A 383 21.33 4.15 -10.92
C ASP A 383 21.32 3.80 -9.43
N TYR A 384 21.55 2.54 -9.09
CA TYR A 384 21.86 2.07 -7.74
C TYR A 384 22.44 0.64 -7.79
N ARG A 385 23.18 0.24 -6.75
CA ARG A 385 23.63 -1.14 -6.52
C ARG A 385 23.37 -1.51 -5.07
N ILE A 386 22.71 -2.65 -4.86
CA ILE A 386 22.54 -3.25 -3.54
C ILE A 386 23.29 -4.58 -3.58
N THR A 387 24.30 -4.74 -2.73
CA THR A 387 24.98 -6.03 -2.55
C THR A 387 24.66 -6.53 -1.15
N ASN A 388 23.93 -7.63 -1.10
CA ASN A 388 23.58 -8.31 0.13
C ASN A 388 24.66 -9.34 0.47
N LYS A 389 25.43 -9.11 1.54
CA LYS A 389 26.37 -10.08 2.11
C LYS A 389 25.78 -10.66 3.41
N VAL A 390 26.30 -11.77 3.91
CA VAL A 390 25.76 -12.37 5.15
C VAL A 390 25.85 -11.35 6.29
N GLY A 391 24.69 -10.90 6.78
CA GLY A 391 24.56 -9.95 7.89
C GLY A 391 24.67 -8.46 7.55
N GLU A 392 25.00 -8.08 6.30
CA GLU A 392 25.28 -6.69 5.92
C GLU A 392 24.73 -6.33 4.53
N THR A 393 24.07 -5.18 4.42
CA THR A 393 23.71 -4.54 3.15
C THR A 393 24.80 -3.53 2.78
N GLU A 394 25.35 -3.67 1.58
CA GLU A 394 26.08 -2.59 0.91
C GLU A 394 25.14 -1.90 -0.07
N TYR A 395 24.91 -0.61 0.14
CA TYR A 395 24.03 0.22 -0.68
C TYR A 395 24.84 1.33 -1.35
N GLU A 396 24.73 1.42 -2.67
CA GLU A 396 25.42 2.41 -3.47
C GLU A 396 24.43 3.12 -4.39
N SER A 397 24.26 4.43 -4.24
CA SER A 397 23.27 5.18 -5.01
C SER A 397 23.60 6.67 -5.02
N THR A 398 22.72 7.48 -5.62
CA THR A 398 22.71 8.93 -5.39
C THR A 398 22.51 9.21 -3.90
N THR A 399 23.11 10.30 -3.40
CA THR A 399 22.93 10.72 -2.00
C THR A 399 21.46 10.92 -1.68
N GLU A 400 20.74 11.49 -2.64
CA GLU A 400 19.29 11.68 -2.62
C GLU A 400 18.53 10.38 -2.30
N SER A 401 18.79 9.33 -3.08
CA SER A 401 18.13 8.03 -2.93
C SER A 401 18.52 7.35 -1.63
N THR A 402 19.80 7.43 -1.24
CA THR A 402 20.30 6.94 0.05
C THR A 402 19.57 7.58 1.24
N ILE A 403 19.38 8.90 1.20
CA ILE A 403 18.65 9.62 2.25
C ILE A 403 17.18 9.20 2.29
N GLY A 404 16.55 9.00 1.13
CA GLY A 404 15.19 8.45 1.06
C GLY A 404 15.08 7.09 1.75
N GLN A 405 16.03 6.19 1.49
CA GLN A 405 16.09 4.86 2.11
C GLN A 405 16.30 4.93 3.63
N LEU A 406 17.27 5.71 4.08
CA LEU A 406 17.56 5.87 5.51
C LEU A 406 16.35 6.48 6.24
N ASN A 407 15.71 7.50 5.66
CA ASN A 407 14.50 8.10 6.21
C ASN A 407 13.34 7.10 6.29
N GLY A 408 13.16 6.26 5.28
CA GLY A 408 12.20 5.15 5.33
C GLY A 408 12.49 4.19 6.47
N ALA A 409 13.76 3.83 6.66
CA ALA A 409 14.16 2.87 7.69
C ALA A 409 14.03 3.41 9.13
N ILE A 410 14.39 4.67 9.37
CA ILE A 410 14.24 5.29 10.70
C ILE A 410 12.82 5.77 10.98
N ASN A 411 11.89 5.67 10.00
CA ASN A 411 10.62 6.37 10.08
C ASN A 411 9.82 5.98 11.32
N SER A 412 9.80 4.68 11.64
CA SER A 412 9.10 4.13 12.81
C SER A 412 9.86 4.26 14.13
N TYR A 413 11.12 4.71 14.11
CA TYR A 413 12.04 4.68 15.26
C TYR A 413 12.53 6.06 15.69
N SER A 414 12.22 7.12 14.96
CA SER A 414 12.59 8.48 15.33
C SER A 414 11.55 9.50 14.88
N LYS A 415 11.33 10.55 15.68
CA LYS A 415 10.55 11.73 15.26
C LYS A 415 11.33 12.67 14.34
N LYS A 416 12.66 12.53 14.30
CA LYS A 416 13.55 13.30 13.43
C LYS A 416 13.70 12.60 12.08
N PHE A 417 14.17 13.35 11.09
CA PHE A 417 14.49 12.86 9.75
C PHE A 417 15.91 13.29 9.36
N ILE A 418 16.44 12.62 8.35
CA ILE A 418 17.80 12.78 7.83
C ILE A 418 17.79 13.78 6.67
N ILE A 419 18.77 14.68 6.68
CA ILE A 419 19.07 15.62 5.60
C ILE A 419 20.51 15.43 5.09
N ASP A 420 20.78 15.88 3.86
CA ASP A 420 22.13 15.85 3.28
C ASP A 420 22.93 17.08 3.70
N GLU A 421 24.08 16.87 4.34
CA GLU A 421 25.13 17.89 4.52
C GLU A 421 26.51 17.33 4.13
N THR A 422 26.54 16.26 3.33
CA THR A 422 27.78 15.62 2.89
C THR A 422 28.46 16.39 1.76
N GLY A 423 27.65 17.08 0.93
CA GLY A 423 28.09 17.69 -0.33
C GLY A 423 28.44 16.67 -1.42
N LEU A 424 28.09 15.39 -1.23
CA LEU A 424 28.37 14.31 -2.17
C LEU A 424 27.20 14.13 -3.14
N LYS A 425 27.49 13.79 -4.40
CA LYS A 425 26.43 13.41 -5.35
C LYS A 425 25.98 11.96 -5.18
N ARG A 426 26.90 11.10 -4.73
CA ARG A 426 26.71 9.65 -4.59
C ARG A 426 27.40 9.18 -3.33
N ILE A 427 26.80 8.19 -2.69
CA ILE A 427 27.32 7.59 -1.46
C ILE A 427 27.26 6.07 -1.58
N ARG A 428 28.31 5.42 -1.08
CA ARG A 428 28.32 4.00 -0.74
C ARG A 428 28.25 3.87 0.78
N ILE A 429 27.24 3.18 1.30
CA ILE A 429 27.10 2.87 2.72
C ILE A 429 27.05 1.36 2.93
N LYS A 430 27.56 0.90 4.06
CA LYS A 430 27.43 -0.47 4.55
C LYS A 430 26.76 -0.43 5.90
N TYR A 431 25.67 -1.17 6.06
CA TYR A 431 24.97 -1.25 7.34
C TYR A 431 24.43 -2.65 7.59
N PRO A 432 24.39 -3.09 8.86
CA PRO A 432 23.91 -4.41 9.19
C PRO A 432 22.41 -4.49 8.89
N TYR A 433 21.98 -5.68 8.51
CA TYR A 433 20.58 -5.98 8.23
C TYR A 433 19.63 -5.68 9.40
N SER A 434 20.13 -5.75 10.62
CA SER A 434 19.40 -5.45 11.85
C SER A 434 19.29 -3.95 12.15
N ALA A 435 19.93 -3.06 11.38
CA ALA A 435 19.88 -1.62 11.66
C ALA A 435 18.45 -1.07 11.51
N ARG A 436 17.93 -0.46 12.57
CA ARG A 436 16.56 0.09 12.60
C ARG A 436 16.52 1.48 13.23
N THR A 437 17.38 1.74 14.20
CA THR A 437 17.42 2.99 14.95
C THR A 437 18.44 3.98 14.38
N PRO A 438 18.32 5.29 14.65
CA PRO A 438 19.35 6.26 14.29
C PRO A 438 20.75 5.89 14.82
N SER A 439 20.83 5.24 15.99
CA SER A 439 22.11 4.79 16.57
C SER A 439 22.76 3.66 15.75
N ASP A 440 21.95 2.72 15.27
CA ASP A 440 22.43 1.61 14.43
C ASP A 440 23.02 2.16 13.12
N PHE A 441 22.28 3.08 12.48
CA PHE A 441 22.73 3.73 11.26
C PHE A 441 23.96 4.59 11.51
N LYS A 442 24.02 5.35 12.61
CA LYS A 442 25.21 6.14 12.98
C LYS A 442 26.46 5.25 13.07
N THR A 443 26.34 4.11 13.75
CA THR A 443 27.45 3.16 13.93
C THR A 443 27.93 2.61 12.58
N ALA A 444 26.98 2.28 11.70
CA ALA A 444 27.27 1.78 10.37
C ALA A 444 27.92 2.84 9.47
N LEU A 445 27.36 4.05 9.44
CA LEU A 445 27.84 5.17 8.64
C LEU A 445 29.27 5.57 9.00
N ASN A 446 29.62 5.56 10.29
CA ASN A 446 30.98 5.90 10.75
C ASN A 446 32.06 4.99 10.15
N LYS A 447 31.72 3.72 9.87
CA LYS A 447 32.61 2.78 9.18
C LYS A 447 32.85 3.14 7.72
N CYS A 448 31.98 3.95 7.12
CA CYS A 448 32.05 4.44 5.74
C CYS A 448 32.56 5.90 5.65
N GLY A 449 33.13 6.43 6.74
CA GLY A 449 33.59 7.82 6.76
C GLY A 449 32.45 8.85 6.76
N LEU A 450 31.23 8.46 7.14
CA LEU A 450 30.09 9.35 7.27
C LEU A 450 29.62 9.37 8.71
N ASP A 451 29.01 10.46 9.15
CA ASP A 451 28.40 10.50 10.48
C ASP A 451 26.97 11.02 10.41
N LEU A 452 26.20 10.66 11.42
CA LEU A 452 24.86 11.15 11.64
C LEU A 452 24.86 12.00 12.91
N ILE A 453 24.80 13.32 12.74
CA ILE A 453 24.82 14.27 13.85
C ILE A 453 23.44 14.84 14.09
N GLU A 454 23.06 14.93 15.36
CA GLU A 454 21.82 15.59 15.76
C GLU A 454 22.05 17.10 15.84
N VAL A 455 21.28 17.85 15.06
CA VAL A 455 21.44 19.30 14.94
C VAL A 455 20.11 19.97 14.70
N GLU A 456 20.02 21.26 15.01
CA GLU A 456 18.93 22.11 14.54
C GLU A 456 19.32 22.75 13.21
N ARG A 457 18.38 22.73 12.24
CA ARG A 457 18.54 23.42 10.97
C ARG A 457 17.32 24.24 10.63
N GLU A 458 17.57 25.45 10.15
CA GLU A 458 16.53 26.24 9.52
C GLU A 458 16.23 25.65 8.15
N MET A 459 14.98 25.25 7.94
CA MET A 459 14.56 24.67 6.69
C MET A 459 13.10 24.97 6.39
N GLU A 460 12.75 24.81 5.12
CA GLU A 460 11.39 24.94 4.64
C GLU A 460 10.53 23.76 5.10
N VAL A 461 9.44 24.07 5.78
CA VAL A 461 8.46 23.10 6.27
C VAL A 461 7.06 23.57 5.94
N LEU A 462 6.14 22.60 5.83
CA LEU A 462 4.72 22.93 5.73
C LEU A 462 4.19 23.30 7.10
N VAL A 463 3.72 24.53 7.21
CA VAL A 463 3.11 25.05 8.42
C VAL A 463 1.61 25.17 8.20
N ILE A 464 0.81 24.55 9.09
CA ILE A 464 -0.65 24.65 9.09
C ILE A 464 -1.08 25.25 10.43
N LYS A 465 -1.84 26.36 10.37
CA LYS A 465 -2.29 27.13 11.54
C LYS A 465 -3.74 27.54 11.38
N ASP A 466 -4.42 27.84 12.49
CA ASP A 466 -5.75 28.43 12.43
C ASP A 466 -5.74 29.77 11.69
N ALA A 467 -6.79 30.02 10.91
CA ALA A 467 -7.03 31.32 10.34
C ALA A 467 -7.48 32.28 11.45
N LYS A 468 -6.54 33.10 11.95
CA LYS A 468 -6.87 34.31 12.73
C LYS A 468 -7.86 35.18 11.97
#